data_AF-A0A359LUW0-F1
#
_entry.id   AF-A0A359LUW0-F1
#
_cell.length_a   1.000
_cell.length_b   1.000
_cell.length_c   1.000
_cell.angle_alpha   90.00
_cell.angle_beta   90.00
_cell.angle_gamma   90.00
#
_symmetry.space_group_name_H-M   'P 1'
#
loop_
_entity.id
_entity.type
_entity.pdbx_description
1 polymer ?
#
loop_
_entity_poly.entity_id
_entity_poly.type
_entity_poly.pdbx_seq_one_letter_code
_entity_poly.pdbx_strand_id
1 'polypeptide(L)'
;MRDDLLLYYERELSYLRQAGVLFAERYPKIASRLVLEADKCEDPHVERLLEGVAFLAARVHLKIDDEFPEVTESLLNVIYPHFLRPIPSMTIVEMHLDPQAKLMTGLPVPRDSTVFSRPVNGVPCKFRTCYDTVLWPLQVTASEWRSPDRLQPPIKAGDSAAALRVEMKCIGDAELPKMGLDKLMFHLTGENALVHTLCEVLCSRLNRILVRDPSNPRLKPVTLPASALRPVGDRKST
;
A
#
# COMPACT_ATOMS: atom_id res chain seq x y z
N MET A 1 -29.92 16.99 14.06
CA MET A 1 -30.66 15.74 14.35
C MET A 1 -29.99 14.69 13.47
N ARG A 2 -29.58 13.52 14.01
CA ARG A 2 -28.91 12.50 13.19
C ARG A 2 -29.92 11.95 12.17
N ASP A 3 -29.51 11.88 10.90
CA ASP A 3 -30.39 11.40 9.82
C ASP A 3 -30.85 9.95 10.06
N ASP A 4 -30.02 9.13 10.72
CA ASP A 4 -30.32 7.73 11.02
C ASP A 4 -31.40 7.55 12.10
N LEU A 5 -31.62 8.54 12.99
CA LEU A 5 -32.58 8.39 14.10
C LEU A 5 -34.01 8.20 13.59
N LEU A 6 -34.35 8.81 12.46
CA LEU A 6 -35.66 8.65 11.84
C LEU A 6 -35.91 7.20 11.42
N LEU A 7 -34.89 6.54 10.83
CA LEU A 7 -34.98 5.13 10.42
C LEU A 7 -35.20 4.22 11.62
N TYR A 8 -34.46 4.44 12.72
CA TYR A 8 -34.66 3.67 13.96
C TYR A 8 -36.04 3.93 14.55
N TYR A 9 -36.50 5.19 14.57
CA TYR A 9 -37.84 5.54 15.05
C TYR A 9 -38.94 4.82 14.25
N GLU A 10 -38.89 4.87 12.92
CA GLU A 10 -39.85 4.19 12.06
C GLU A 10 -39.83 2.68 12.23
N ARG A 11 -38.63 2.10 12.41
CA ARG A 11 -38.45 0.67 12.71
C ARG A 11 -39.07 0.29 14.04
N GLU A 12 -38.79 1.04 15.12
CA GLU A 12 -39.35 0.78 16.45
C GLU A 12 -40.87 0.99 16.48
N LEU A 13 -41.38 2.02 15.80
CA LEU A 13 -42.81 2.26 15.71
C LEU A 13 -43.53 1.15 14.95
N SER A 14 -42.94 0.69 13.83
CA SER A 14 -43.47 -0.45 13.07
C SER A 14 -43.43 -1.74 13.89
N TYR A 15 -42.33 -1.98 14.62
CA TYR A 15 -42.20 -3.12 15.52
C TYR A 15 -43.24 -3.11 16.63
N LEU A 16 -43.44 -1.97 17.31
CA LEU A 16 -44.44 -1.82 18.38
C LEU A 16 -45.85 -2.09 17.87
N ARG A 17 -46.20 -1.59 16.67
CA ARG A 17 -47.49 -1.85 16.04
C ARG A 17 -47.67 -3.34 15.74
N GLN A 18 -46.70 -3.98 15.07
CA GLN A 18 -46.75 -5.42 14.76
C GLN A 18 -46.82 -6.29 16.02
N ALA A 19 -46.01 -5.98 17.04
CA ALA A 19 -46.03 -6.66 18.32
C ALA A 19 -47.36 -6.47 19.06
N GLY A 20 -47.96 -5.28 18.93
CA GLY A 20 -49.30 -4.98 19.43
C GLY A 20 -50.38 -5.87 18.82
N VAL A 21 -50.34 -6.10 17.49
CA VAL A 21 -51.27 -7.00 16.80
C VAL A 21 -51.15 -8.44 17.34
N LEU A 22 -49.92 -8.95 17.41
CA LEU A 22 -49.65 -10.30 17.93
C LEU A 22 -50.07 -10.45 19.41
N PHE A 23 -49.92 -9.39 20.21
CA PHE A 23 -50.38 -9.36 21.59
C PHE A 23 -51.92 -9.40 21.67
N ALA A 24 -52.60 -8.67 20.78
CA ALA A 24 -54.06 -8.62 20.73
C ALA A 24 -54.68 -9.97 20.36
N GLU A 25 -54.12 -10.67 19.38
CA GLU A 25 -54.54 -12.03 19.00
C GLU A 25 -54.41 -13.01 20.18
N ARG A 26 -53.31 -12.90 20.93
CA ARG A 26 -53.01 -13.82 22.03
C ARG A 26 -53.79 -13.52 23.30
N TYR A 27 -54.09 -12.25 23.58
CA TYR A 27 -54.78 -11.81 24.80
C TYR A 27 -55.95 -10.84 24.52
N PRO A 28 -57.05 -11.32 23.90
CA PRO A 28 -58.12 -10.45 23.43
C PRO A 28 -58.79 -9.63 24.54
N LYS A 29 -58.96 -10.22 25.74
CA LYS A 29 -59.59 -9.57 26.90
C LYS A 29 -58.79 -8.39 27.46
N ILE A 30 -57.46 -8.39 27.27
CA ILE A 30 -56.57 -7.33 27.76
C ILE A 30 -56.43 -6.27 26.66
N ALA A 31 -56.22 -6.70 25.41
CA ALA A 31 -56.12 -5.80 24.27
C ALA A 31 -57.41 -5.01 24.01
N SER A 32 -58.59 -5.58 24.29
CA SER A 32 -59.87 -4.86 24.20
C SER A 32 -59.98 -3.67 25.15
N ARG A 33 -59.18 -3.62 26.22
CA ARG A 33 -59.10 -2.46 27.13
C ARG A 33 -58.11 -1.40 26.66
N LEU A 34 -57.20 -1.78 25.76
CA LEU A 34 -56.12 -0.94 25.23
C LEU A 34 -56.44 -0.40 23.83
N VAL A 35 -57.55 -0.83 23.22
CA VAL A 35 -57.99 -0.44 21.87
C VAL A 35 -56.86 -0.60 20.84
N LEU A 36 -56.15 -1.74 20.96
CA LEU A 36 -55.07 -2.12 20.05
C LEU A 36 -55.66 -2.93 18.90
N GLU A 37 -56.06 -2.25 17.82
CA GLU A 37 -56.48 -2.88 16.56
C GLU A 37 -55.32 -2.95 15.56
N ALA A 38 -55.46 -3.82 14.55
CA ALA A 38 -54.35 -4.27 13.71
C ALA A 38 -53.69 -3.18 12.85
N ASP A 39 -54.35 -2.04 12.62
CA ASP A 39 -53.88 -1.03 11.66
C ASP A 39 -53.89 0.41 12.21
N LYS A 40 -54.56 0.66 13.35
CA LYS A 40 -54.62 1.99 13.98
C LYS A 40 -55.12 1.91 15.42
N CYS A 41 -54.45 2.60 16.34
CA CYS A 41 -55.05 2.92 17.63
C CYS A 41 -56.00 4.11 17.44
N GLU A 42 -57.29 3.94 17.78
CA GLU A 42 -58.26 5.02 17.67
C GLU A 42 -58.02 6.15 18.70
N ASP A 43 -57.31 5.86 19.79
CA ASP A 43 -56.99 6.83 20.84
C ASP A 43 -55.72 7.63 20.50
N PRO A 44 -55.81 8.95 20.24
CA PRO A 44 -54.66 9.79 19.92
C PRO A 44 -53.64 9.95 21.06
N HIS A 45 -54.01 9.64 22.31
CA HIS A 45 -53.10 9.67 23.46
C HIS A 45 -52.27 8.40 23.55
N VAL A 46 -52.87 7.25 23.26
CA VAL A 46 -52.15 5.97 23.21
C VAL A 46 -51.22 5.94 22.00
N GLU A 47 -51.64 6.45 20.85
CA GLU A 47 -50.76 6.54 19.68
C GLU A 47 -49.54 7.43 19.97
N ARG A 48 -49.74 8.62 20.58
CA ARG A 48 -48.63 9.48 20.99
C ARG A 48 -47.73 8.84 22.05
N LEU A 49 -48.28 7.99 22.92
CA LEU A 49 -47.49 7.22 23.88
C LEU A 49 -46.61 6.20 23.16
N LEU A 50 -47.16 5.48 22.17
CA LEU A 50 -46.41 4.53 21.34
C LEU A 50 -45.31 5.23 20.54
N GLU A 51 -45.60 6.38 19.94
CA GLU A 51 -44.60 7.23 19.29
C GLU A 51 -43.51 7.68 20.27
N GLY A 52 -43.89 8.14 21.47
CA GLY A 52 -42.92 8.53 22.50
C GLY A 52 -42.02 7.37 22.96
N VAL A 53 -42.59 6.17 23.13
CA VAL A 53 -41.84 4.96 23.48
C VAL A 53 -40.94 4.52 22.33
N ALA A 54 -41.43 4.53 21.08
CA ALA A 54 -40.65 4.24 19.89
C ALA A 54 -39.45 5.18 19.78
N PHE A 55 -39.64 6.48 20.05
CA PHE A 55 -38.58 7.47 20.03
C PHE A 55 -37.51 7.21 21.09
N LEU A 56 -37.90 6.85 22.32
CA LEU A 56 -36.95 6.49 23.37
C LEU A 56 -36.19 5.20 23.04
N ALA A 57 -36.89 4.17 22.57
CA ALA A 57 -36.28 2.90 22.17
C ALA A 57 -35.31 3.08 20.99
N ALA A 58 -35.69 3.88 19.99
CA ALA A 58 -34.84 4.19 18.84
C ALA A 58 -33.53 4.84 19.26
N ARG A 59 -33.56 5.76 20.24
CA ARG A 59 -32.35 6.37 20.79
C ARG A 59 -31.45 5.36 21.50
N VAL A 60 -32.03 4.40 22.22
CA VAL A 60 -31.28 3.34 22.92
C VAL A 60 -30.63 2.39 21.91
N HIS A 61 -31.41 1.86 20.95
CA HIS A 61 -30.86 0.95 19.94
C HIS A 61 -29.81 1.63 19.05
N LEU A 62 -30.04 2.87 18.62
CA LEU A 62 -29.02 3.65 17.90
C LEU A 62 -27.73 3.80 18.73
N LYS A 63 -27.84 4.00 20.04
CA LYS A 63 -26.68 4.13 20.93
C LYS A 63 -25.94 2.80 21.10
N ILE A 64 -26.66 1.69 21.22
CA ILE A 64 -26.08 0.35 21.33
C ILE A 64 -25.32 0.00 20.04
N ASP A 65 -25.95 0.21 18.88
CA ASP A 65 -25.36 -0.13 17.58
C ASP A 65 -24.12 0.75 17.28
N ASP A 66 -24.12 2.02 17.72
CA ASP A 66 -22.96 2.91 17.64
C ASP A 66 -21.78 2.49 18.53
N GLU A 67 -22.04 1.89 19.70
CA GLU A 67 -21.01 1.50 20.66
C GLU A 67 -20.42 0.11 20.35
N PHE A 68 -21.14 -0.73 19.61
CA PHE A 68 -20.70 -2.09 19.29
C PHE A 68 -19.35 -2.17 18.54
N PRO A 69 -19.05 -1.28 17.56
CA PRO A 69 -17.75 -1.22 16.90
C PRO A 69 -16.58 -1.08 17.89
N GLU A 70 -16.72 -0.29 18.96
CA GLU A 70 -15.65 -0.05 19.93
C GLU A 70 -15.19 -1.35 20.61
N VAL A 71 -16.13 -2.27 20.89
CA VAL A 71 -15.84 -3.58 21.47
C VAL A 71 -15.09 -4.45 20.47
N THR A 72 -15.55 -4.49 19.22
CA THR A 72 -14.90 -5.30 18.17
C THR A 72 -13.51 -4.79 17.81
N GLU A 73 -13.32 -3.46 17.73
CA GLU A 73 -12.02 -2.83 17.49
C GLU A 73 -11.06 -3.07 18.66
N SER A 74 -11.54 -2.97 19.90
CA SER A 74 -10.73 -3.27 21.09
C SER A 74 -10.23 -4.71 21.09
N LEU A 75 -11.11 -5.66 20.73
CA LEU A 75 -10.73 -7.07 20.59
C LEU A 75 -9.71 -7.28 19.45
N LEU A 76 -9.95 -6.68 18.30
CA LEU A 76 -9.03 -6.76 17.15
C LEU A 76 -7.66 -6.14 17.45
N ASN A 77 -7.59 -5.08 18.25
CA ASN A 77 -6.33 -4.50 18.70
C ASN A 77 -5.47 -5.49 19.52
N VAL A 78 -6.11 -6.42 20.24
CA VAL A 78 -5.39 -7.45 21.02
C VAL A 78 -4.99 -8.63 20.14
N ILE A 79 -5.90 -9.13 19.31
CA ILE A 79 -5.67 -10.39 18.57
C ILE A 79 -4.95 -10.13 17.23
N TYR A 80 -5.35 -9.08 16.48
CA TYR A 80 -4.85 -8.76 15.14
C TYR A 80 -4.57 -7.25 14.96
N PRO A 81 -3.62 -6.66 15.71
CA PRO A 81 -3.38 -5.21 15.71
C PRO A 81 -2.98 -4.64 14.35
N HIS A 82 -2.46 -5.47 13.44
CA HIS A 82 -2.01 -5.02 12.11
C HIS A 82 -3.16 -4.69 11.15
N PHE A 83 -4.39 -5.11 11.44
CA PHE A 83 -5.56 -4.76 10.61
C PHE A 83 -6.11 -3.37 10.93
N LEU A 84 -5.86 -2.88 12.13
CA LEU A 84 -6.30 -1.56 12.58
C LEU A 84 -5.21 -0.49 12.43
N ARG A 85 -3.97 -0.89 12.17
CA ARG A 85 -2.86 0.06 11.99
C ARG A 85 -2.99 0.77 10.63
N PRO A 86 -3.03 2.11 10.60
CA PRO A 86 -3.02 2.83 9.34
C PRO A 86 -1.71 2.59 8.60
N ILE A 87 -1.80 2.43 7.28
CA ILE A 87 -0.62 2.34 6.42
C ILE A 87 -0.02 3.74 6.30
N PRO A 88 1.24 3.96 6.71
CA PRO A 88 1.87 5.27 6.58
C PRO A 88 2.10 5.61 5.11
N SER A 89 2.14 6.91 4.80
CA SER A 89 2.59 7.38 3.50
C SER A 89 3.99 6.85 3.20
N MET A 90 4.19 6.33 2.00
CA MET A 90 5.47 5.78 1.54
C MET A 90 5.80 6.32 0.15
N THR A 91 7.09 6.49 -0.14
CA THR A 91 7.56 6.97 -1.44
C THR A 91 8.96 6.44 -1.73
N ILE A 92 9.35 6.51 -3.00
CA ILE A 92 10.70 6.18 -3.46
C ILE A 92 11.44 7.48 -3.68
N VAL A 93 12.67 7.57 -3.17
CA VAL A 93 13.53 8.73 -3.31
C VAL A 93 14.80 8.35 -4.06
N GLU A 94 15.18 9.19 -5.01
CA GLU A 94 16.49 9.12 -5.67
C GLU A 94 17.46 10.03 -4.91
N MET A 95 18.60 9.48 -4.50
CA MET A 95 19.62 10.19 -3.74
C MET A 95 20.85 10.40 -4.63
N HIS A 96 21.16 11.67 -4.89
CA HIS A 96 22.28 12.05 -5.72
C HIS A 96 23.47 12.40 -4.83
N LEU A 97 24.66 11.96 -5.21
CA LEU A 97 25.89 12.45 -4.61
C LEU A 97 26.12 13.89 -5.02
N ASP A 98 26.63 14.69 -4.10
CA ASP A 98 27.08 16.05 -4.41
C ASP A 98 28.25 15.96 -5.41
N PRO A 99 28.16 16.59 -6.60
CA PRO A 99 29.24 16.59 -7.58
C PRO A 99 30.56 17.17 -7.06
N GLN A 100 30.51 18.01 -6.03
CA GLN A 100 31.72 18.58 -5.41
C GLN A 100 32.37 17.64 -4.39
N ALA A 101 31.60 16.69 -3.86
CA ALA A 101 32.14 15.66 -2.99
C ALA A 101 32.94 14.68 -3.87
N LYS A 102 34.28 14.79 -3.83
CA LYS A 102 35.21 13.92 -4.56
C LYS A 102 35.23 12.50 -3.97
N LEU A 103 34.07 11.83 -3.96
CA LEU A 103 33.94 10.47 -3.50
C LEU A 103 34.46 9.51 -4.58
N MET A 104 35.50 8.77 -4.19
CA MET A 104 36.09 7.72 -5.01
C MET A 104 35.53 6.32 -4.66
N THR A 105 34.70 6.24 -3.62
CA THR A 105 34.12 5.00 -3.06
C THR A 105 32.63 5.21 -2.75
N GLY A 106 31.92 4.13 -2.46
CA GLY A 106 30.50 4.20 -2.13
C GLY A 106 30.22 4.84 -0.77
N LEU A 107 29.18 5.69 -0.70
CA LEU A 107 28.69 6.29 0.54
C LEU A 107 27.56 5.43 1.14
N PRO A 108 27.75 4.79 2.30
CA PRO A 108 26.69 4.02 2.92
C PRO A 108 25.59 4.95 3.47
N VAL A 109 24.34 4.61 3.17
CA VAL A 109 23.11 5.17 3.73
C VAL A 109 22.42 4.06 4.52
N PRO A 110 22.56 4.05 5.85
CA PRO A 110 21.92 3.06 6.70
C PRO A 110 20.40 3.07 6.55
N ARG A 111 19.77 1.94 6.85
CA ARG A 111 18.35 1.88 7.15
C ARG A 111 18.01 2.87 8.27
N ASP A 112 16.77 3.36 8.28
CA ASP A 112 16.23 4.33 9.22
C ASP A 112 16.86 5.74 9.15
N SER A 113 17.66 6.00 8.11
CA SER A 113 18.14 7.34 7.78
C SER A 113 16.95 8.26 7.53
N THR A 114 16.97 9.43 8.16
CA THR A 114 15.85 10.38 8.11
C THR A 114 15.91 11.22 6.84
N VAL A 115 14.77 11.32 6.14
CA VAL A 115 14.57 12.19 4.99
C VAL A 115 13.37 13.09 5.25
N PHE A 116 13.47 14.37 4.88
CA PHE A 116 12.39 15.33 5.03
C PHE A 116 11.79 15.68 3.68
N SER A 117 10.46 15.78 3.63
CA SER A 117 9.78 16.34 2.46
C SER A 117 9.92 17.85 2.42
N ARG A 118 9.53 18.45 1.28
CA ARG A 118 9.17 19.86 1.24
C ARG A 118 8.03 20.11 2.24
N PRO A 119 8.00 21.27 2.94
CA PRO A 119 6.92 21.59 3.86
C PRO A 119 5.57 21.61 3.17
N VAL A 120 4.57 20.96 3.77
CA VAL A 120 3.16 21.02 3.38
C VAL A 120 2.44 21.77 4.49
N ASN A 121 1.80 22.90 4.18
CA ASN A 121 1.22 23.81 5.18
C ASN A 121 2.21 24.23 6.29
N GLY A 122 3.48 24.44 5.92
CA GLY A 122 4.54 24.85 6.86
C GLY A 122 5.16 23.72 7.67
N VAL A 123 4.71 22.47 7.53
CA VAL A 123 5.26 21.32 8.27
C VAL A 123 5.91 20.32 7.30
N PRO A 124 7.21 20.00 7.45
CA PRO A 124 7.85 18.95 6.66
C PRO A 124 7.45 17.57 7.18
N CYS A 125 7.10 16.66 6.27
CA CYS A 125 6.87 15.26 6.61
C CYS A 125 8.21 14.55 6.80
N LYS A 126 8.29 13.71 7.83
CA LYS A 126 9.47 12.92 8.17
C LYS A 126 9.33 11.50 7.64
N PHE A 127 10.26 11.08 6.80
CA PHE A 127 10.37 9.72 6.27
C PHE A 127 11.66 9.05 6.77
N ARG A 128 11.70 7.72 6.65
CA ARG A 128 12.86 6.90 6.98
C ARG A 128 13.15 5.93 5.84
N THR A 129 14.43 5.68 5.57
CA THR A 129 14.85 4.65 4.61
C THR A 129 14.52 3.26 5.14
N CYS A 130 14.00 2.37 4.29
CA CYS A 130 13.63 1.00 4.70
C CYS A 130 14.75 -0.03 4.49
N TYR A 131 15.84 0.36 3.83
CA TYR A 131 16.93 -0.53 3.42
C TYR A 131 18.29 0.12 3.69
N ASP A 132 19.28 -0.73 3.98
CA ASP A 132 20.69 -0.35 3.89
C ASP A 132 21.09 -0.26 2.40
N THR A 133 21.50 0.93 1.98
CA THR A 133 21.86 1.22 0.59
C THR A 133 23.22 1.89 0.54
N VAL A 134 23.96 1.71 -0.55
CA VAL A 134 25.23 2.42 -0.79
C VAL A 134 25.03 3.29 -2.03
N LEU A 135 25.31 4.59 -1.90
CA LEU A 135 25.32 5.52 -3.01
C LEU A 135 26.67 5.43 -3.70
N TRP A 136 26.65 4.96 -4.94
CA TRP A 136 27.85 4.88 -5.77
C TRP A 136 27.96 6.13 -6.65
N PRO A 137 29.17 6.62 -6.95
CA PRO A 137 29.39 7.70 -7.92
C PRO A 137 29.20 7.18 -9.36
N LEU A 138 28.02 6.63 -9.63
CA LEU A 138 27.58 6.05 -10.88
C LEU A 138 26.25 6.67 -11.27
N GLN A 139 26.12 7.04 -12.53
CA GLN A 139 24.88 7.55 -13.10
C GLN A 139 24.46 6.68 -14.29
N VAL A 140 23.20 6.27 -14.32
CA VAL A 140 22.61 5.64 -15.50
C VAL A 140 22.37 6.71 -16.56
N THR A 141 22.97 6.57 -17.72
CA THR A 141 22.87 7.55 -18.83
C THR A 141 21.93 7.10 -19.94
N ALA A 142 21.73 5.79 -20.10
CA ALA A 142 20.81 5.25 -21.09
C ALA A 142 20.31 3.86 -20.67
N SER A 143 19.08 3.55 -21.05
CA SER A 143 18.50 2.21 -20.92
C SER A 143 17.74 1.86 -22.20
N GLU A 144 18.01 0.71 -22.79
CA GLU A 144 17.39 0.29 -24.06
C GLU A 144 17.07 -1.19 -24.06
N TRP A 145 15.94 -1.56 -24.67
CA TRP A 145 15.60 -2.96 -24.97
C TRP A 145 15.95 -3.27 -26.43
N ARG A 146 16.88 -4.20 -26.66
CA ARG A 146 17.33 -4.56 -28.02
C ARG A 146 17.56 -6.06 -28.16
N SER A 147 17.60 -6.56 -29.39
CA SER A 147 18.16 -7.89 -29.64
C SER A 147 19.68 -7.88 -29.43
N PRO A 148 20.30 -8.98 -28.93
CA PRO A 148 21.73 -9.01 -28.63
C PRO A 148 22.63 -8.68 -29.82
N ASP A 149 22.23 -9.06 -31.03
CA ASP A 149 22.98 -8.80 -32.27
C ASP A 149 23.06 -7.31 -32.62
N ARG A 150 22.11 -6.50 -32.13
CA ARG A 150 22.05 -5.04 -32.36
C ARG A 150 22.79 -4.23 -31.29
N LEU A 151 23.36 -4.90 -30.29
CA LEU A 151 24.19 -4.24 -29.28
C LEU A 151 25.55 -3.87 -29.89
N GLN A 152 26.09 -2.74 -29.47
CA GLN A 152 27.44 -2.32 -29.86
C GLN A 152 28.30 -2.22 -28.60
N PRO A 153 29.43 -2.97 -28.52
CA PRO A 153 29.87 -4.02 -29.44
C PRO A 153 28.90 -5.24 -29.49
N PRO A 154 28.89 -6.03 -30.57
CA PRO A 154 27.98 -7.18 -30.71
C PRO A 154 28.30 -8.26 -29.69
N ILE A 155 27.25 -8.84 -29.10
CA ILE A 155 27.36 -9.95 -28.15
C ILE A 155 26.89 -11.21 -28.86
N LYS A 156 27.74 -12.23 -28.95
CA LYS A 156 27.32 -13.57 -29.40
C LYS A 156 26.49 -14.23 -28.30
N ALA A 157 25.19 -13.97 -28.29
CA ALA A 157 24.23 -14.55 -27.35
C ALA A 157 23.07 -15.21 -28.12
N GLY A 158 23.39 -16.28 -28.86
CA GLY A 158 22.41 -17.03 -29.65
C GLY A 158 21.34 -17.76 -28.82
N ASP A 159 21.47 -17.75 -27.50
CA ASP A 159 20.52 -18.29 -26.52
C ASP A 159 19.55 -17.23 -25.97
N SER A 160 19.70 -15.95 -26.35
CA SER A 160 18.92 -14.84 -25.80
C SER A 160 18.16 -14.10 -26.91
N ALA A 161 16.84 -14.05 -26.82
CA ALA A 161 16.01 -13.36 -27.81
C ALA A 161 16.11 -11.82 -27.71
N ALA A 162 16.37 -11.31 -26.51
CA ALA A 162 16.44 -9.88 -26.21
C ALA A 162 17.40 -9.59 -25.06
N ALA A 163 17.80 -8.33 -24.93
CA ALA A 163 18.70 -7.83 -23.90
C ALA A 163 18.28 -6.42 -23.45
N LEU A 164 18.26 -6.23 -22.14
CA LEU A 164 18.19 -4.91 -21.51
C LEU A 164 19.60 -4.34 -21.40
N ARG A 165 19.91 -3.30 -22.18
CA ARG A 165 21.16 -2.56 -22.08
C ARG A 165 20.97 -1.42 -21.09
N VAL A 166 21.83 -1.37 -20.07
CA VAL A 166 21.95 -0.24 -19.14
C VAL A 166 23.35 0.34 -19.29
N GLU A 167 23.44 1.61 -19.68
CA GLU A 167 24.69 2.34 -19.77
C GLU A 167 24.88 3.21 -18.53
N MET A 168 26.06 3.13 -17.94
CA MET A 168 26.41 3.85 -16.73
C MET A 168 27.73 4.58 -16.92
N LYS A 169 27.84 5.77 -16.33
CA LYS A 169 29.10 6.54 -16.28
C LYS A 169 29.50 6.78 -14.84
N CYS A 170 30.80 6.74 -14.58
CA CYS A 170 31.35 7.17 -13.31
C CYS A 170 31.31 8.70 -13.23
N ILE A 171 30.97 9.23 -12.06
CA ILE A 171 30.93 10.67 -11.79
C ILE A 171 32.33 11.08 -11.28
N GLY A 172 32.90 12.14 -11.87
CA GLY A 172 34.22 12.65 -11.50
C GLY A 172 35.36 11.70 -11.87
N ASP A 173 36.36 11.60 -10.98
CA ASP A 173 37.57 10.78 -11.17
C ASP A 173 37.40 9.32 -10.72
N ALA A 174 36.18 8.91 -10.34
CA ALA A 174 35.93 7.57 -9.82
C ALA A 174 36.18 6.48 -10.87
N GLU A 175 36.89 5.41 -10.49
CA GLU A 175 37.17 4.28 -11.35
C GLU A 175 36.43 3.02 -10.86
N LEU A 176 35.70 2.35 -11.76
CA LEU A 176 34.92 1.13 -11.45
C LEU A 176 35.70 0.06 -10.65
N PRO A 177 36.97 -0.28 -10.99
CA PRO A 177 37.70 -1.31 -10.27
C PRO A 177 38.11 -0.92 -8.84
N LYS A 178 38.27 0.38 -8.56
CA LYS A 178 38.74 0.89 -7.25
C LYS A 178 37.60 1.11 -6.26
N MET A 179 36.35 1.10 -6.72
CA MET A 179 35.19 1.39 -5.89
C MET A 179 34.81 0.24 -4.93
N GLY A 180 35.23 -1.00 -5.17
CA GLY A 180 34.79 -2.14 -4.35
C GLY A 180 33.29 -2.41 -4.50
N LEU A 181 32.79 -2.37 -5.73
CA LEU A 181 31.37 -2.47 -6.03
C LEU A 181 30.88 -3.92 -5.86
N ASP A 182 30.19 -4.17 -4.75
CA ASP A 182 29.64 -5.50 -4.43
C ASP A 182 28.18 -5.66 -4.86
N LYS A 183 27.39 -4.60 -4.72
CA LYS A 183 25.94 -4.62 -4.96
C LYS A 183 25.46 -3.31 -5.57
N LEU A 184 24.67 -3.44 -6.64
CA LEU A 184 23.91 -2.35 -7.25
C LEU A 184 22.42 -2.63 -7.13
N MET A 185 21.67 -1.58 -6.78
CA MET A 185 20.22 -1.60 -6.72
C MET A 185 19.68 -0.70 -7.82
N PHE A 186 18.78 -1.25 -8.63
CA PHE A 186 18.09 -0.51 -9.68
C PHE A 186 16.62 -0.41 -9.33
N HIS A 187 16.04 0.77 -9.55
CA HIS A 187 14.60 0.97 -9.54
C HIS A 187 14.12 1.11 -10.98
N LEU A 188 13.06 0.36 -11.33
CA LEU A 188 12.44 0.42 -12.65
C LEU A 188 11.29 1.42 -12.60
N THR A 189 11.47 2.55 -13.28
CA THR A 189 10.46 3.62 -13.38
C THR A 189 9.90 3.65 -14.80
N GLY A 190 8.58 3.66 -14.94
CA GLY A 190 7.92 3.71 -16.24
C GLY A 190 6.44 3.38 -16.16
N GLU A 191 5.82 3.12 -17.31
CA GLU A 191 4.44 2.65 -17.38
C GLU A 191 4.30 1.26 -16.73
N ASN A 192 3.26 1.07 -15.91
CA ASN A 192 3.07 -0.15 -15.11
C ASN A 192 3.11 -1.42 -15.95
N ALA A 193 2.41 -1.46 -17.10
CA ALA A 193 2.38 -2.64 -17.96
C ALA A 193 3.78 -3.05 -18.44
N LEU A 194 4.60 -2.07 -18.84
CA LEU A 194 5.98 -2.28 -19.27
C LEU A 194 6.86 -2.74 -18.11
N VAL A 195 6.80 -2.04 -16.97
CA VAL A 195 7.63 -2.36 -15.79
C VAL A 195 7.31 -3.75 -15.26
N HIS A 196 6.04 -4.13 -15.16
CA HIS A 196 5.65 -5.48 -14.71
C HIS A 196 6.13 -6.56 -15.67
N THR A 197 5.97 -6.35 -16.99
CA THR A 197 6.47 -7.30 -18.00
C THR A 197 8.00 -7.42 -17.92
N LEU A 198 8.71 -6.31 -17.76
CA LEU A 198 10.16 -6.29 -17.64
C LEU A 198 10.62 -7.01 -16.36
N CYS A 199 9.97 -6.75 -15.22
CA CYS A 199 10.21 -7.48 -13.98
C CYS A 199 10.00 -8.99 -14.14
N GLU A 200 8.92 -9.41 -14.78
CA GLU A 200 8.63 -10.83 -15.03
C GLU A 200 9.74 -11.48 -15.84
N VAL A 201 10.12 -10.87 -16.97
CA VAL A 201 11.17 -11.42 -17.86
C VAL A 201 12.52 -11.46 -17.16
N LEU A 202 12.89 -10.40 -16.42
CA LEU A 202 14.16 -10.34 -15.70
C LEU A 202 14.23 -11.32 -14.53
N CYS A 203 13.13 -11.55 -13.80
CA CYS A 203 13.13 -12.45 -12.65
C CYS A 203 12.97 -13.93 -13.04
N SER A 204 12.30 -14.24 -14.16
CA SER A 204 11.98 -15.63 -14.54
C SER A 204 12.78 -16.18 -15.71
N ARG A 205 13.24 -15.32 -16.64
CA ARG A 205 13.87 -15.73 -17.92
C ARG A 205 15.22 -15.08 -18.17
N LEU A 206 15.85 -14.50 -17.16
CA LEU A 206 17.20 -13.98 -17.28
C LEU A 206 18.19 -15.14 -17.43
N ASN A 207 18.93 -15.14 -18.54
CA ASN A 207 19.95 -16.17 -18.80
C ASN A 207 21.29 -15.82 -18.14
N ARG A 208 21.74 -14.58 -18.31
CA ARG A 208 23.04 -14.08 -17.84
C ARG A 208 23.06 -12.56 -17.79
N ILE A 209 23.99 -12.00 -17.01
CA ILE A 209 24.26 -10.57 -16.96
C ILE A 209 25.68 -10.34 -17.46
N LEU A 210 25.89 -9.32 -18.29
CA LEU A 210 27.19 -9.00 -18.86
C LEU A 210 27.57 -7.57 -18.50
N VAL A 211 28.72 -7.40 -17.86
CA VAL A 211 29.32 -6.11 -17.55
C VAL A 211 30.53 -5.91 -18.45
N ARG A 212 30.58 -4.78 -19.14
CA ARG A 212 31.64 -4.47 -20.09
C ARG A 212 31.97 -2.98 -20.08
N ASP A 213 33.19 -2.66 -20.45
CA ASP A 213 33.64 -1.30 -20.71
C ASP A 213 33.64 -1.05 -22.23
N PRO A 214 32.73 -0.22 -22.77
CA PRO A 214 32.70 0.09 -24.19
C PRO A 214 33.90 0.95 -24.64
N SER A 215 34.54 1.70 -23.72
CA SER A 215 35.69 2.55 -24.01
C SER A 215 37.00 1.77 -24.07
N ASN A 216 37.06 0.59 -23.44
CA ASN A 216 38.23 -0.29 -23.49
C ASN A 216 37.87 -1.70 -24.00
N PRO A 217 37.82 -1.89 -25.33
CA PRO A 217 37.44 -3.17 -25.94
C PRO A 217 38.39 -4.34 -25.64
N ARG A 218 39.57 -4.07 -25.07
CA ARG A 218 40.56 -5.10 -24.70
C ARG A 218 40.22 -5.78 -23.38
N LEU A 219 39.42 -5.13 -22.52
CA LEU A 219 38.95 -5.74 -21.29
C LEU A 219 37.87 -6.77 -21.61
N LYS A 220 38.09 -8.02 -21.18
CA LYS A 220 37.11 -9.08 -21.36
C LYS A 220 35.85 -8.75 -20.55
N PRO A 221 34.63 -8.90 -21.13
CA PRO A 221 33.39 -8.74 -20.40
C PRO A 221 33.33 -9.68 -19.18
N VAL A 222 32.87 -9.15 -18.05
CA VAL A 222 32.59 -9.95 -16.86
C VAL A 222 31.19 -10.50 -16.98
N THR A 223 31.06 -11.83 -16.92
CA THR A 223 29.75 -12.51 -16.94
C THR A 223 29.34 -12.85 -15.53
N LEU A 224 28.15 -12.40 -15.13
CA LEU A 224 27.51 -12.77 -13.87
C LEU A 224 26.35 -13.74 -14.15
N PRO A 225 26.11 -14.71 -13.26
CA PRO A 225 24.99 -15.63 -13.40
C PRO A 225 23.66 -14.88 -13.24
N ALA A 226 22.57 -15.44 -13.78
CA ALA A 226 21.22 -14.91 -13.59
C ALA A 226 20.84 -14.74 -12.11
N SER A 227 21.35 -15.63 -11.24
CA SER A 227 21.15 -15.58 -9.78
C SER A 227 21.76 -14.35 -9.07
N ALA A 228 22.57 -13.56 -9.79
CA ALA A 228 23.09 -12.29 -9.29
C ALA A 228 22.01 -11.20 -9.29
N LEU A 229 20.98 -11.30 -10.15
CA LEU A 229 19.81 -10.44 -10.05
C LEU A 229 18.87 -11.00 -8.98
N ARG A 230 18.45 -10.15 -8.04
CA ARG A 230 17.49 -10.51 -7.00
C ARG A 230 16.44 -9.42 -6.85
N PRO A 231 15.15 -9.76 -6.78
CA PRO A 231 14.12 -8.78 -6.46
C PRO A 231 14.35 -8.23 -5.05
N VAL A 232 14.19 -6.92 -4.90
CA VAL A 232 14.27 -6.24 -3.59
C VAL A 232 12.87 -6.24 -2.98
N GLY A 233 12.71 -6.87 -1.82
CA GLY A 233 11.40 -7.03 -1.16
C GLY A 233 11.14 -8.45 -0.67
N ASP A 234 11.76 -9.46 -1.30
CA ASP A 234 11.69 -10.86 -0.88
C ASP A 234 12.65 -11.18 0.28
N ARG A 235 12.70 -10.31 1.31
CA ARG A 235 13.17 -10.79 2.61
C ARG A 235 12.03 -11.62 3.19
N LYS A 236 12.16 -12.95 3.10
CA LYS A 236 11.59 -13.84 4.11
C LYS A 236 12.02 -13.27 5.46
N SER A 237 11.08 -12.61 6.13
CA SER A 237 11.17 -12.22 7.51
C SER A 237 11.29 -13.51 8.33
N THR A 238 12.51 -13.97 8.55
CA THR A 238 12.84 -14.80 9.71
C THR A 238 13.06 -13.91 10.91
#